data_AF-K9FJH4-F1
#
_entry.id   AF-K9FJH4-F1
#
_cell.length_a   1.000
_cell.length_b   1.000
_cell.length_c   1.000
_cell.angle_alpha   90.00
_cell.angle_beta   90.00
_cell.angle_gamma   90.00
#
_symmetry.space_group_name_H-M   'P 1'
#
loop_
_entity.id
_entity.type
_entity.pdbx_description
1 polymer ?
#
loop_
_entity_poly.entity_id
_entity_poly.type
_entity_poly.pdbx_seq_one_letter_code
_entity_poly.pdbx_strand_id
1 'polypeptide(L)'
;MAGYACIYWVDHLQASSHNMTSGLSKDDGSRIDVFLERKYLHWLEFLSILGRVSHGIQSMQKLENLIQKESELNGLLGQAQDAYKFIQYHRTGIESSPVQVYYSSLLFSPSNSLTRGGFQEEKAVWVLNHPVVMESWSPCLQTLEGHTGFVSGVA
;
A
#
# COMPACT_ATOMS: atom_id res chain seq x y z
N MET A 1 -0.03 -7.68 -21.53
CA MET A 1 -0.76 -8.66 -20.68
C MET A 1 -0.38 -8.55 -19.20
N ALA A 2 0.90 -8.34 -18.84
CA ALA A 2 1.32 -8.20 -17.43
C ALA A 2 0.59 -7.08 -16.65
N GLY A 3 0.37 -5.91 -17.28
CA GLY A 3 -0.26 -4.76 -16.59
C GLY A 3 -1.69 -5.01 -16.09
N TYR A 4 -2.51 -5.79 -16.81
CA TYR A 4 -3.88 -6.08 -16.40
C TYR A 4 -3.91 -6.91 -15.11
N ALA A 5 -3.20 -8.03 -15.10
CA ALA A 5 -3.12 -8.90 -13.93
C ALA A 5 -2.53 -8.15 -12.71
N CYS A 6 -1.49 -7.33 -12.91
CA CYS A 6 -0.90 -6.54 -11.84
C CYS A 6 -1.86 -5.48 -11.26
N ILE A 7 -2.78 -4.92 -12.04
CA ILE A 7 -3.75 -3.93 -11.54
C ILE A 7 -4.91 -4.62 -10.80
N TYR A 8 -5.42 -5.73 -11.34
CA TYR A 8 -6.69 -6.33 -10.93
C TYR A 8 -6.54 -7.64 -10.14
N TRP A 9 -5.34 -8.01 -9.66
CA TRP A 9 -5.15 -9.27 -8.93
C TRP A 9 -6.02 -9.37 -7.67
N VAL A 10 -6.23 -8.26 -6.95
CA VAL A 10 -7.13 -8.23 -5.77
C VAL A 10 -8.58 -8.43 -6.17
N ASP A 11 -9.02 -7.84 -7.29
CA ASP A 11 -10.38 -8.05 -7.80
C ASP A 11 -10.61 -9.51 -8.17
N HIS A 12 -9.61 -10.15 -8.78
CA HIS A 12 -9.66 -11.59 -9.08
C HIS A 12 -9.67 -12.43 -7.81
N LEU A 13 -8.86 -12.07 -6.81
CA LEU A 13 -8.83 -12.73 -5.51
C LEU A 13 -10.20 -12.65 -4.80
N GLN A 14 -10.80 -11.45 -4.78
CA GLN A 14 -12.14 -11.22 -4.23
C GLN A 14 -13.22 -12.02 -4.96
N ALA A 15 -13.20 -12.02 -6.29
CA ALA A 15 -14.15 -12.78 -7.08
C ALA A 15 -14.00 -14.29 -6.83
N SER A 16 -12.76 -14.77 -6.66
CA SER A 16 -12.49 -16.17 -6.33
C SER A 16 -13.02 -16.54 -4.94
N SER A 17 -12.81 -15.69 -3.92
CA SER A 17 -13.27 -15.97 -2.56
C SER A 17 -14.80 -16.05 -2.47
N HIS A 18 -15.53 -15.22 -3.23
CA HIS A 18 -16.99 -15.28 -3.30
C HIS A 18 -17.53 -16.53 -4.00
N ASN A 19 -16.78 -17.08 -4.96
CA ASN A 19 -17.20 -18.27 -5.72
C ASN A 19 -16.82 -19.58 -5.02
N MET A 20 -15.87 -19.57 -4.09
CA MET A 20 -15.47 -20.74 -3.32
C MET A 20 -16.36 -20.91 -2.08
N THR A 21 -16.78 -22.15 -1.81
CA THR A 21 -17.56 -22.48 -0.61
C THR A 21 -16.77 -22.35 0.69
N SER A 22 -15.44 -22.32 0.62
CA SER A 22 -14.51 -22.33 1.76
C SER A 22 -13.77 -21.02 2.02
N GLY A 23 -14.08 -19.93 1.29
CA GLY A 23 -13.36 -18.65 1.42
C GLY A 23 -11.90 -18.74 0.93
N LEU A 24 -11.05 -17.81 1.39
CA LEU A 24 -9.62 -17.77 1.06
C LEU A 24 -8.84 -18.86 1.80
N SER A 25 -7.91 -19.51 1.09
CA SER A 25 -7.10 -20.58 1.66
C SER A 25 -5.85 -20.06 2.38
N LYS A 26 -5.22 -20.93 3.17
CA LYS A 26 -3.90 -20.66 3.77
C LYS A 26 -2.80 -20.42 2.71
N ASP A 27 -2.91 -21.03 1.53
CA ASP A 27 -1.99 -20.79 0.42
C ASP A 27 -2.15 -19.36 -0.12
N ASP A 28 -3.39 -18.89 -0.28
CA ASP A 28 -3.66 -17.50 -0.68
C ASP A 28 -3.07 -16.51 0.33
N GLY A 29 -3.23 -16.80 1.63
CA GLY A 29 -2.59 -16.04 2.70
C GLY A 29 -1.07 -15.95 2.56
N SER A 30 -0.40 -17.09 2.35
CA SER A 30 1.06 -17.14 2.13
C SER A 30 1.49 -16.30 0.92
N ARG A 31 0.72 -16.33 -0.17
CA ARG A 31 1.02 -15.55 -1.39
C ARG A 31 0.83 -14.06 -1.16
N ILE A 32 -0.18 -13.67 -0.39
CA ILE A 32 -0.41 -12.27 0.01
C ILE A 32 0.71 -11.78 0.90
N ASP A 33 1.13 -12.58 1.89
CA ASP A 33 2.25 -12.27 2.79
C ASP A 33 3.54 -11.98 2.02
N VAL A 34 3.93 -12.91 1.13
CA VAL A 34 5.10 -12.74 0.25
C VAL A 34 4.98 -11.50 -0.63
N PHE A 35 3.78 -11.20 -1.14
CA PHE A 35 3.54 -10.00 -1.93
C PHE A 35 3.80 -8.73 -1.09
N LEU A 36 3.19 -8.64 0.09
CA LEU A 36 3.30 -7.49 0.98
C LEU A 36 4.73 -7.30 1.50
N GLU A 37 5.45 -8.39 1.77
CA GLU A 37 6.82 -8.35 2.30
C GLU A 37 7.86 -8.03 1.22
N ARG A 38 7.70 -8.53 -0.02
CA ARG A 38 8.80 -8.53 -1.00
C ARG A 38 8.51 -7.87 -2.34
N LYS A 39 7.24 -7.67 -2.69
CA LYS A 39 6.83 -7.20 -4.02
C LYS A 39 6.07 -5.88 -3.98
N TYR A 40 5.64 -5.46 -2.80
CA TYR A 40 4.79 -4.31 -2.63
C TYR A 40 5.38 -3.01 -3.20
N LEU A 41 6.61 -2.61 -2.85
CA LEU A 41 7.19 -1.36 -3.36
C LEU A 41 7.39 -1.38 -4.89
N HIS A 42 7.87 -2.50 -5.43
CA HIS A 42 8.00 -2.71 -6.86
C HIS A 42 6.65 -2.60 -7.59
N TRP A 43 5.59 -3.12 -6.96
CA TRP A 43 4.24 -2.98 -7.48
C TRP A 43 3.76 -1.52 -7.45
N LEU A 44 4.07 -0.76 -6.39
CA LEU A 44 3.77 0.68 -6.33
C LEU A 44 4.53 1.48 -7.40
N GLU A 45 5.82 1.19 -7.60
CA GLU A 45 6.62 1.79 -8.66
C GLU A 45 5.99 1.51 -10.03
N PHE A 46 5.64 0.25 -10.30
CA PHE A 46 4.99 -0.15 -11.53
C PHE A 46 3.64 0.55 -11.74
N LEU A 47 2.82 0.66 -10.69
CA LEU A 47 1.56 1.40 -10.74
C LEU A 47 1.78 2.89 -11.01
N SER A 48 2.83 3.48 -10.46
CA SER A 48 3.20 4.87 -10.75
C SER A 48 3.58 5.06 -12.21
N ILE A 49 4.43 4.17 -12.76
CA ILE A 49 4.79 4.17 -14.19
C ILE A 49 3.55 4.09 -15.09
N LEU A 50 2.53 3.32 -14.68
CA LEU A 50 1.27 3.20 -15.41
C LEU A 50 0.26 4.33 -15.15
N GLY A 51 0.53 5.26 -14.24
CA GLY A 51 -0.45 6.28 -13.82
C GLY A 51 -1.70 5.66 -13.18
N ARG A 52 -1.51 4.63 -12.34
CA ARG A 52 -2.57 3.81 -11.71
C ARG A 52 -2.42 3.66 -10.20
N VAL A 53 -1.68 4.56 -9.53
CA VAL A 53 -1.55 4.55 -8.06
C VAL A 53 -2.91 4.61 -7.36
N SER A 54 -3.85 5.41 -7.85
CA SER A 54 -5.24 5.44 -7.34
C SER A 54 -5.92 4.07 -7.36
N HIS A 55 -5.70 3.27 -8.40
CA HIS A 55 -6.20 1.89 -8.45
C HIS A 55 -5.48 1.02 -7.41
N GLY A 56 -4.17 1.20 -7.23
CA GLY A 56 -3.42 0.55 -6.16
C GLY A 56 -4.01 0.82 -4.77
N ILE A 57 -4.42 2.06 -4.49
CA ILE A 57 -5.02 2.45 -3.21
C ILE A 57 -6.35 1.69 -3.03
N GLN A 58 -7.19 1.66 -4.06
CA GLN A 58 -8.45 0.91 -4.03
C GLN A 58 -8.23 -0.60 -3.87
N SER A 59 -7.24 -1.16 -4.57
CA SER A 59 -6.87 -2.58 -4.45
C SER A 59 -6.39 -2.92 -3.04
N MET A 60 -5.58 -2.07 -2.42
CA MET A 60 -5.13 -2.28 -1.03
C MET A 60 -6.27 -2.17 -0.02
N GLN A 61 -7.20 -1.24 -0.22
CA GLN A 61 -8.41 -1.14 0.60
C GLN A 61 -9.30 -2.38 0.47
N LYS A 62 -9.47 -2.91 -0.75
CA LYS A 62 -10.19 -4.17 -0.99
C LYS A 62 -9.50 -5.34 -0.30
N LEU A 63 -8.17 -5.43 -0.41
CA LEU A 63 -7.39 -6.48 0.22
C LEU A 63 -7.53 -6.47 1.75
N GLU A 64 -7.43 -5.28 2.37
CA GLU A 64 -7.67 -5.12 3.81
C GLU A 64 -9.07 -5.63 4.21
N ASN A 65 -10.10 -5.22 3.48
CA ASN A 65 -11.48 -5.64 3.74
C ASN A 65 -11.70 -7.15 3.55
N LEU A 66 -10.98 -7.79 2.61
CA LEU A 66 -11.03 -9.23 2.40
C LEU A 66 -10.39 -9.95 3.58
N ILE A 67 -9.17 -9.54 3.96
CA ILE A 67 -8.44 -10.15 5.08
C ILE A 67 -9.23 -10.00 6.38
N GLN A 68 -9.87 -8.86 6.62
CA GLN A 68 -10.68 -8.64 7.82
C GLN A 68 -11.90 -9.57 7.93
N LYS A 69 -12.41 -10.07 6.79
CA LYS A 69 -13.54 -11.00 6.76
C LYS A 69 -13.12 -12.46 6.90
N GLU A 70 -11.85 -12.77 6.64
CA GLU A 70 -11.31 -14.13 6.57
C GLU A 70 -10.48 -14.43 7.81
N SER A 71 -11.03 -15.23 8.73
CA SER A 71 -10.40 -15.51 10.03
C SER A 71 -9.00 -16.13 9.90
N GLU A 72 -8.79 -16.94 8.88
CA GLU A 72 -7.51 -17.59 8.56
C GLU A 72 -6.42 -16.59 8.18
N LEU A 73 -6.79 -15.40 7.71
CA LEU A 73 -5.86 -14.37 7.24
C LEU A 73 -5.62 -13.25 8.25
N ASN A 74 -6.25 -13.29 9.44
CA ASN A 74 -6.15 -12.23 10.45
C ASN A 74 -4.71 -11.84 10.83
N GLY A 75 -3.75 -12.78 10.73
CA GLY A 75 -2.33 -12.50 10.96
C GLY A 75 -1.74 -11.45 10.00
N LEU A 76 -2.32 -11.28 8.81
CA LEU A 76 -1.87 -10.35 7.78
C LEU A 76 -2.55 -8.97 7.88
N LEU A 77 -3.58 -8.83 8.72
CA LEU A 77 -4.39 -7.61 8.77
C LEU A 77 -3.55 -6.36 9.07
N GLY A 78 -2.63 -6.46 10.04
CA GLY A 78 -1.74 -5.36 10.39
C GLY A 78 -0.84 -4.92 9.23
N GLN A 79 -0.31 -5.87 8.47
CA GLN A 79 0.55 -5.59 7.33
C GLN A 79 -0.23 -5.00 6.15
N ALA A 80 -1.43 -5.52 5.87
CA ALA A 80 -2.31 -4.96 4.84
C ALA A 80 -2.76 -3.53 5.16
N GLN A 81 -3.08 -3.26 6.43
CA GLN A 81 -3.41 -1.92 6.93
C GLN A 81 -2.24 -0.96 6.81
N ASP A 82 -1.05 -1.38 7.22
CA ASP A 82 0.15 -0.57 7.11
C ASP A 82 0.47 -0.22 5.64
N ALA A 83 0.40 -1.22 4.75
CA ALA A 83 0.58 -1.03 3.32
C ALA A 83 -0.48 -0.08 2.73
N TYR A 84 -1.76 -0.25 3.06
CA TYR A 84 -2.82 0.68 2.62
C TYR A 84 -2.53 2.14 3.02
N LYS A 85 -2.11 2.36 4.28
CA LYS A 85 -1.73 3.69 4.77
C LYS A 85 -0.47 4.23 4.08
N PHE A 86 0.51 3.37 3.81
CA PHE A 86 1.75 3.74 3.13
C PHE A 86 1.50 4.33 1.74
N ILE A 87 0.76 3.62 0.88
CA ILE A 87 0.45 4.12 -0.48
C ILE A 87 -0.42 5.38 -0.43
N GLN A 88 -1.35 5.47 0.52
CA GLN A 88 -2.21 6.65 0.65
C GLN A 88 -1.40 7.89 1.09
N TYR A 89 -0.56 7.75 2.10
CA TYR A 89 0.25 8.84 2.65
C TYR A 89 1.28 9.35 1.62
N HIS A 90 1.96 8.45 0.92
CA HIS A 90 3.02 8.81 -0.03
C HIS A 90 2.54 8.99 -1.47
N ARG A 91 1.22 8.97 -1.70
CA ARG A 91 0.60 9.00 -3.04
C ARG A 91 1.20 10.05 -3.96
N THR A 92 1.24 11.31 -3.54
CA THR A 92 1.72 12.43 -4.36
C THR A 92 3.17 12.25 -4.77
N GLY A 93 4.02 11.78 -3.85
CA GLY A 93 5.44 11.52 -4.12
C GLY A 93 5.62 10.36 -5.10
N ILE A 94 4.87 9.28 -4.88
CA ILE A 94 4.92 8.09 -5.74
C ILE A 94 4.42 8.42 -7.15
N GLU A 95 3.27 9.10 -7.29
CA GLU A 95 2.68 9.48 -8.59
C GLU A 95 3.58 10.43 -9.38
N SER A 96 4.29 11.35 -8.70
CA SER A 96 5.20 12.29 -9.37
C SER A 96 6.55 11.68 -9.74
N SER A 97 7.03 10.71 -8.95
CA SER A 97 8.30 10.05 -9.19
C SER A 97 8.27 8.59 -8.67
N PRO A 98 8.14 7.60 -9.56
CA PRO A 98 8.02 6.18 -9.18
C PRO A 98 9.11 5.70 -8.22
N VAL A 99 10.35 6.13 -8.45
CA VAL A 99 11.53 5.71 -7.67
C VAL A 99 11.51 6.26 -6.23
N GLN A 100 10.72 7.30 -5.93
CA GLN A 100 10.59 7.84 -4.57
C GLN A 100 9.98 6.85 -3.57
N VAL A 101 9.38 5.75 -4.05
CA VAL A 101 8.86 4.68 -3.20
C VAL A 101 9.97 4.05 -2.34
N TYR A 102 11.21 3.95 -2.83
CA TYR A 102 12.34 3.36 -2.12
C TYR A 102 13.12 4.36 -1.25
N TYR A 103 12.91 5.66 -1.47
CA TYR A 103 13.66 6.72 -0.80
C TYR A 103 12.79 7.47 0.20
N SER A 104 12.18 8.58 -0.21
CA SER A 104 11.40 9.43 0.68
C SER A 104 10.26 8.67 1.34
N SER A 105 9.60 7.77 0.61
CA SER A 105 8.46 7.04 1.15
C SER A 105 8.87 6.14 2.32
N LEU A 106 9.97 5.37 2.20
CA LEU A 106 10.51 4.60 3.32
C LEU A 106 11.09 5.48 4.43
N LEU A 107 11.78 6.57 4.07
CA LEU A 107 12.48 7.43 5.04
C LEU A 107 11.51 8.20 5.95
N PHE A 108 10.41 8.70 5.38
CA PHE A 108 9.40 9.50 6.09
C PHE A 108 8.20 8.69 6.59
N SER A 109 8.19 7.38 6.39
CA SER A 109 7.20 6.51 7.03
C SER A 109 7.45 6.37 8.53
N PRO A 110 6.39 6.19 9.34
CA PRO A 110 6.51 5.99 10.78
C PRO A 110 7.51 4.89 11.16
N SER A 111 8.15 5.01 12.32
CA SER A 111 9.21 4.05 12.72
C SER A 111 8.69 2.62 12.86
N ASN A 112 7.43 2.44 13.28
CA ASN A 112 6.81 1.12 13.46
C ASN A 112 6.04 0.67 12.21
N SER A 113 6.20 1.34 11.06
CA SER A 113 5.58 0.87 9.82
C SER A 113 6.15 -0.48 9.40
N LEU A 114 5.28 -1.46 9.21
CA LEU A 114 5.64 -2.81 8.80
C LEU A 114 6.23 -2.82 7.39
N THR A 115 5.67 -2.02 6.48
CA THR A 115 6.19 -1.79 5.13
C THR A 115 7.59 -1.19 5.21
N ARG A 116 7.80 -0.18 6.06
CA ARG A 116 9.13 0.38 6.25
C ARG A 116 10.12 -0.65 6.79
N GLY A 117 9.70 -1.47 7.76
CA GLY A 117 10.51 -2.54 8.34
C GLY A 117 10.91 -3.63 7.35
N GLY A 118 9.96 -4.07 6.50
CA GLY A 118 10.17 -5.14 5.53
C GLY A 118 11.12 -4.78 4.39
N PHE A 119 11.21 -3.50 4.03
CA PHE A 119 12.03 -3.02 2.90
C PHE A 119 13.26 -2.19 3.32
N GLN A 120 13.79 -2.41 4.53
CA GLN A 120 14.98 -1.66 5.01
C GLN A 120 16.20 -1.84 4.12
N GLU A 121 16.38 -3.02 3.51
CA GLU A 121 17.52 -3.30 2.62
C GLU A 121 17.47 -2.50 1.31
N GLU A 122 16.27 -2.11 0.86
CA GLU A 122 16.08 -1.31 -0.35
C GLU A 122 16.24 0.20 -0.08
N LYS A 123 16.37 0.59 1.19
CA LYS A 123 16.58 1.97 1.59
C LYS A 123 17.97 2.45 1.15
N ALA A 124 18.03 3.70 0.73
CA ALA A 124 19.28 4.40 0.47
C ALA A 124 20.24 4.40 1.67
N VAL A 125 21.37 3.68 1.53
CA VAL A 125 22.47 3.59 2.53
C VAL A 125 23.13 4.95 2.81
N TRP A 126 22.98 5.93 1.91
CA TRP A 126 23.66 7.23 2.00
C TRP A 126 23.02 8.23 2.99
N VAL A 127 21.89 7.90 3.62
CA VAL A 127 21.23 8.78 4.58
C VAL A 127 21.83 8.60 5.99
N LEU A 128 22.82 9.41 6.32
CA LEU A 128 23.53 9.37 7.61
C LEU A 128 22.68 9.84 8.81
N ASN A 129 21.73 10.75 8.58
CA ASN A 129 20.82 11.28 9.59
C ASN A 129 19.38 10.98 9.19
N HIS A 130 18.67 10.21 10.01
CA HIS A 130 17.25 9.95 9.79
C HIS A 130 16.40 11.08 10.35
N PRO A 131 15.32 11.47 9.64
CA PRO A 131 14.39 12.46 10.16
C PRO A 131 13.70 11.92 11.42
N VAL A 132 13.35 12.83 12.32
CA VAL A 132 12.42 12.50 13.41
C VAL A 132 11.05 12.29 12.77
N VAL A 133 10.54 11.07 12.86
CA VAL A 133 9.23 10.66 12.34
C VAL A 133 8.34 10.18 13.47
N MET A 134 7.03 10.19 13.26
CA MET A 134 6.07 9.63 14.21
C MET A 134 6.31 8.13 14.39
N GLU A 135 5.92 7.58 15.53
CA GLU A 135 6.03 6.13 15.78
C GLU A 135 5.00 5.34 14.96
N SER A 136 3.80 5.88 14.82
CA SER A 136 2.66 5.26 14.13
C SER A 136 2.00 6.24 13.16
N TRP A 137 1.25 5.71 12.21
CA TRP A 137 0.45 6.52 11.28
C TRP A 137 -0.55 7.41 12.03
N SER A 138 -0.60 8.69 11.65
CA SER A 138 -1.61 9.61 12.17
C SER A 138 -3.02 9.25 11.64
N PRO A 139 -4.10 9.56 12.39
CA PRO A 139 -5.46 9.41 11.89
C PRO A 139 -5.75 10.29 10.67
N CYS A 140 -5.08 11.43 10.57
CA CYS A 140 -5.08 12.27 9.38
C CYS A 140 -3.86 11.90 8.52
N LEU A 141 -4.07 11.09 7.48
CA LEU A 141 -2.99 10.59 6.61
C LEU A 141 -2.62 11.58 5.50
N GLN A 142 -3.51 12.51 5.18
CA GLN A 142 -3.27 13.51 4.15
C GLN A 142 -3.96 14.83 4.54
N THR A 143 -3.18 15.89 4.67
CA THR A 143 -3.69 17.26 4.69
C THR A 143 -3.66 17.77 3.25
N LEU A 144 -4.82 18.02 2.66
CA LEU A 144 -4.90 18.68 1.36
C LEU A 144 -4.59 20.17 1.55
N GLU A 145 -3.33 20.56 1.39
CA GLU A 145 -2.94 21.97 1.33
C GLU A 145 -2.97 22.44 -0.12
N GLY A 146 -4.00 23.20 -0.49
CA GLY A 146 -4.16 23.63 -1.87
C GLY A 146 -5.55 24.16 -2.21
N HIS A 147 -5.98 25.22 -1.54
CA HIS A 147 -7.11 26.04 -2.01
C HIS A 147 -6.78 27.52 -1.80
N THR A 148 -6.39 28.22 -2.87
CA THR A 148 -6.28 29.69 -2.89
C THR A 148 -7.52 30.36 -3.49
N GLY A 149 -8.54 29.57 -3.91
CA GLY A 149 -9.78 30.04 -4.52
C GLY A 149 -11.03 29.45 -3.85
N PHE A 150 -12.20 29.96 -4.24
CA PHE A 150 -13.50 29.55 -3.71
C PHE A 150 -13.85 28.10 -4.06
N VAL A 151 -14.26 27.33 -3.05
CA VAL A 151 -14.87 26.01 -3.22
C VAL A 151 -16.36 26.21 -3.48
N SER A 152 -16.82 25.93 -4.71
CA SER A 152 -18.23 26.10 -5.11
C SER A 152 -19.05 24.79 -5.06
N GLY A 153 -18.51 23.73 -4.50
CA GLY A 153 -19.25 22.49 -4.30
C GLY A 153 -18.43 21.46 -3.53
N VAL A 154 -19.10 20.82 -2.58
CA VAL A 154 -18.67 19.54 -2.01
C VAL A 154 -19.81 18.58 -2.30
N ALA A 155 -19.50 17.47 -2.96
CA ALA A 155 -20.42 16.37 -3.21
C ALA A 155 -20.14 15.24 -2.21
#